data_AF-A0A060XCC7-F1
#
_entry.id   AF-A0A060XCC7-F1
#
_cell.length_a   1.000
_cell.length_b   1.000
_cell.length_c   1.000
_cell.angle_alpha   90.00
_cell.angle_beta   90.00
_cell.angle_gamma   90.00
#
_symmetry.space_group_name_H-M   'P 1'
#
loop_
_entity.id
_entity.type
_entity.pdbx_description
1 polymer ?
#
loop_
_entity_poly.entity_id
_entity_poly.type
_entity_poly.pdbx_seq_one_letter_code
_entity_poly.pdbx_strand_id
1 'polypeptide(L)'
;MFYCSSCQCFAVTLCHLSWSHIQDDQYFVTYTIESMLEFLWIEEVAHEDTSYKVLFPITTPPMARPPQVRNYTPLDTVPEQAVFVLELGTFNLDVELLNITFPTMVLTVAECNARGFNVQEQRSPDNTLKTFRMEVPFSDSVVFKEVCFC
;
A
#
# COMPACT_ATOMS: atom_id res chain seq x y z
N MET A 1 44.65 3.92 28.64
CA MET A 1 44.05 2.89 27.78
C MET A 1 42.72 2.55 28.43
N PHE A 2 41.62 3.10 27.92
CA PHE A 2 40.29 2.91 28.51
C PHE A 2 39.83 1.48 28.19
N TYR A 3 39.64 0.66 29.21
CA TYR A 3 39.13 -0.71 29.08
C TYR A 3 37.60 -0.65 29.22
N CYS A 4 36.87 -0.96 28.15
CA CYS A 4 35.41 -1.02 28.15
C CYS A 4 34.97 -2.42 28.62
N SER A 5 34.30 -2.52 29.77
CA SER A 5 33.85 -3.79 30.35
C SER A 5 32.60 -4.35 29.67
N SER A 6 31.73 -3.49 29.12
CA SER A 6 30.48 -3.89 28.46
C SER A 6 29.92 -2.77 27.59
N CYS A 7 29.54 -3.08 26.36
CA CYS A 7 28.84 -2.18 25.45
C CYS A 7 27.47 -2.79 25.12
N GLN A 8 26.39 -2.08 25.42
CA GLN A 8 25.03 -2.50 25.08
C GLN A 8 24.49 -1.66 23.93
N CYS A 9 23.74 -2.30 23.02
CA CYS A 9 23.11 -1.67 21.87
C CYS A 9 21.61 -1.90 21.90
N PHE A 10 20.84 -0.81 21.84
CA PHE A 10 19.38 -0.85 21.77
C PHE A 10 18.92 -0.20 20.47
N ALA A 11 17.94 -0.82 19.80
CA ALA A 11 17.34 -0.32 18.58
C ALA A 11 15.85 -0.04 18.79
N VAL A 12 15.42 1.17 18.44
CA VAL A 12 14.01 1.55 18.35
C VAL A 12 13.73 1.96 16.91
N THR A 13 12.65 1.42 16.34
CA THR A 13 12.34 1.53 14.92
C THR A 13 10.89 1.94 14.73
N LEU A 14 10.66 3.12 14.14
CA LEU A 14 9.34 3.53 13.67
C LEU A 14 9.34 3.52 12.14
N CYS A 15 8.42 2.77 11.53
CA CYS A 15 8.25 2.74 10.08
C CYS A 15 7.05 3.62 9.72
N HIS A 16 7.23 4.58 8.82
CA HIS A 16 6.14 5.39 8.31
C HIS A 16 6.20 5.51 6.79
N LEU A 17 5.04 5.72 6.18
CA LEU A 17 4.96 6.06 4.77
C LEU A 17 5.57 7.46 4.57
N SER A 18 6.63 7.54 3.76
CA SER A 18 7.34 8.81 3.55
C SER A 18 6.92 9.53 2.28
N TRP A 19 6.57 8.80 1.21
CA TRP A 19 6.22 9.39 -0.09
C TRP A 19 5.31 8.44 -0.88
N SER A 20 4.30 8.99 -1.56
CA SER A 20 3.58 8.32 -2.65
C SER A 20 3.51 9.19 -3.91
N HIS A 21 3.63 8.58 -5.10
CA HIS A 21 3.46 9.29 -6.38
C HIS A 21 3.03 8.36 -7.51
N ILE A 22 2.63 8.96 -8.64
CA ILE A 22 2.32 8.27 -9.88
C ILE A 22 3.43 8.58 -10.88
N GLN A 23 3.95 7.55 -11.53
CA GLN A 23 4.90 7.66 -12.63
C GLN A 23 4.56 6.59 -13.68
N ASP A 24 4.51 6.98 -14.95
CA ASP A 24 4.18 6.08 -16.08
C ASP A 24 2.91 5.25 -15.82
N ASP A 25 1.84 5.91 -15.34
CA ASP A 25 0.54 5.32 -14.94
C ASP A 25 0.60 4.25 -13.84
N GLN A 26 1.73 4.13 -13.14
CA GLN A 26 1.92 3.20 -12.05
C GLN A 26 2.07 3.94 -10.71
N TYR A 27 1.37 3.45 -9.69
CA TYR A 27 1.44 3.99 -8.34
C TYR A 27 2.67 3.45 -7.60
N PHE A 28 3.47 4.34 -7.01
CA PHE A 28 4.67 4.02 -6.27
C PHE A 28 4.59 4.50 -4.82
N VAL A 29 5.21 3.71 -3.94
CA VAL A 29 5.21 3.94 -2.50
C VAL A 29 6.63 3.77 -1.96
N THR A 30 7.04 4.70 -1.10
CA THR A 30 8.35 4.70 -0.47
C THR A 30 8.21 4.80 1.04
N TYR A 31 8.82 3.87 1.76
CA TYR A 31 8.80 3.83 3.22
C TYR A 31 10.13 4.34 3.76
N THR A 32 10.07 5.11 4.84
CA THR A 32 11.26 5.47 5.59
C THR A 32 11.16 4.90 6.99
N ILE A 33 12.22 4.22 7.37
CA ILE A 33 12.42 3.70 8.71
C ILE A 33 13.36 4.67 9.42
N GLU A 34 12.89 5.31 10.48
CA GLU A 34 13.74 6.07 11.38
C GLU A 34 14.30 5.12 12.44
N SER A 35 15.54 4.68 12.23
CA SER A 35 16.23 3.84 13.20
C SER A 35 17.01 4.71 14.17
N MET A 36 16.83 4.49 15.47
CA MET A 36 17.67 5.05 16.50
C MET A 36 18.54 3.94 17.11
N LEU A 37 19.86 4.11 17.02
CA LEU A 37 20.83 3.27 17.71
C LEU A 37 21.33 4.02 18.95
N GLU A 38 21.11 3.45 20.13
CA GLU A 38 21.67 3.95 21.38
C GLU A 38 22.81 3.05 21.84
N PHE A 39 24.00 3.65 21.94
CA PHE A 39 25.20 3.03 22.49
C PHE A 39 25.33 3.44 23.95
N LEU A 40 25.37 2.46 24.84
CA LEU A 40 25.64 2.68 26.26
C LEU A 40 27.03 2.13 26.59
N TRP A 41 27.88 3.01 27.10
CA TRP A 41 29.19 2.66 27.66
C TRP A 41 29.11 2.77 29.18
N ILE A 42 29.33 1.63 29.84
CA ILE A 42 29.29 1.52 31.30
C ILE A 42 30.73 1.40 31.79
N GLU A 43 31.21 2.39 32.54
CA GLU A 43 32.52 2.34 33.19
C GLU A 43 32.39 1.88 34.65
N GLU A 44 32.64 0.60 34.90
CA GLU A 44 32.44 -0.03 36.22
C GLU A 44 33.24 0.61 37.36
N VAL A 45 34.38 1.25 37.04
CA VAL A 45 35.29 1.85 38.04
C VAL A 45 34.94 3.31 38.33
N ALA A 46 34.42 4.04 37.34
CA ALA A 46 34.12 5.47 37.47
C ALA A 46 32.66 5.74 37.89
N HIS A 47 31.77 4.73 37.81
CA HIS A 47 30.32 4.88 38.02
C HIS A 47 29.67 5.94 37.11
N GLU A 48 30.29 6.24 35.98
CA GLU A 48 29.76 7.16 34.98
C GLU A 48 29.30 6.37 33.74
N ASP A 49 28.02 6.53 33.40
CA ASP A 49 27.45 5.98 32.18
C ASP A 49 27.48 7.04 31.09
N THR A 50 28.09 6.72 29.94
CA THR A 50 28.04 7.58 28.75
C THR A 50 27.12 6.95 27.72
N SER A 51 26.09 7.69 27.28
CA SER A 51 25.22 7.25 26.18
C SER A 51 25.35 8.14 24.97
N TYR A 52 25.29 7.52 23.78
CA TYR A 52 25.32 8.19 22.50
C TYR A 52 24.21 7.66 21.59
N LYS A 53 23.42 8.57 21.02
CA LYS A 53 22.30 8.25 20.14
C LYS A 53 22.61 8.65 18.71
N VAL A 54 22.43 7.72 17.78
CA VAL A 54 22.52 7.94 16.34
C VAL A 54 21.17 7.72 15.71
N LEU A 55 20.69 8.70 14.96
CA LEU A 55 19.54 8.56 14.07
C LEU A 55 20.04 8.22 12.67
N PHE A 56 19.54 7.11 12.12
CA PHE A 56 19.89 6.67 10.78
C PHE A 56 18.61 6.35 10.00
N PRO A 57 18.09 7.31 9.19
CA PRO A 57 16.93 7.06 8.36
C PRO A 57 17.31 6.15 7.19
N ILE A 58 16.52 5.10 6.98
CA ILE A 58 16.67 4.17 5.86
C ILE A 58 15.40 4.25 5.02
N THR A 59 15.56 4.66 3.76
CA THR A 59 14.45 4.77 2.81
C THR A 59 14.50 3.60 1.82
N THR A 60 13.37 2.92 1.63
CA THR A 60 13.27 1.85 0.63
C THR A 60 13.34 2.44 -0.78
N PRO A 61 13.82 1.72 -1.80
CA PRO A 61 13.61 2.11 -3.18
C PRO A 61 12.10 2.26 -3.49
N PRO A 62 11.70 3.07 -4.49
CA PRO A 62 10.30 3.20 -4.89
C PRO A 62 9.71 1.84 -5.28
N MET A 63 8.66 1.41 -4.58
CA MET A 63 7.99 0.14 -4.83
C MET A 63 6.71 0.36 -5.62
N ALA A 64 6.65 -0.24 -6.79
CA ALA A 64 5.44 -0.22 -7.62
C ALA A 64 4.32 -1.02 -6.94
N ARG A 65 3.12 -0.45 -6.87
CA ARG A 65 1.91 -1.05 -6.27
C ARG A 65 0.82 -1.13 -7.34
N PRO A 66 0.90 -2.12 -8.26
CA PRO A 66 -0.12 -2.29 -9.29
C PRO A 66 -1.47 -2.67 -8.67
N PRO A 67 -2.59 -2.27 -9.30
CA PRO A 67 -3.93 -2.75 -8.96
C PRO A 67 -3.99 -4.27 -8.85
N GLN A 68 -4.68 -4.78 -7.82
CA GLN A 68 -4.87 -6.22 -7.64
C GLN A 68 -6.21 -6.62 -8.23
N VAL A 69 -6.17 -7.35 -9.35
CA VAL A 69 -7.38 -7.94 -9.94
C VAL A 69 -7.59 -9.31 -9.31
N ARG A 70 -8.75 -9.53 -8.71
CA ARG A 70 -9.15 -10.85 -8.21
C ARG A 70 -10.40 -11.31 -8.95
N ASN A 71 -10.26 -12.39 -9.72
CA ASN A 71 -11.41 -13.03 -10.33
C ASN A 71 -12.08 -13.92 -9.27
N TYR A 72 -13.16 -13.42 -8.66
CA TYR A 72 -13.96 -14.20 -7.71
C TYR A 72 -15.13 -14.93 -8.36
N THR A 73 -15.21 -15.00 -9.70
CA THR A 73 -16.30 -15.72 -10.38
C THR A 73 -16.28 -17.19 -9.95
N PRO A 74 -17.29 -17.70 -9.21
CA PRO A 74 -17.39 -19.12 -8.91
C PRO A 74 -17.46 -19.94 -10.21
N LEU A 75 -16.79 -21.09 -10.27
CA LEU A 75 -16.69 -21.93 -11.47
C LEU A 75 -18.07 -22.33 -12.04
N ASP A 76 -19.09 -22.39 -11.18
CA ASP A 76 -20.46 -22.79 -11.52
C ASP A 76 -21.37 -21.60 -11.92
N THR A 77 -20.82 -20.38 -12.00
CA THR A 77 -21.60 -19.18 -12.29
C THR A 77 -21.86 -19.08 -13.78
N VAL A 78 -23.13 -18.87 -14.16
CA VAL A 78 -23.48 -18.58 -15.56
C VAL A 78 -22.71 -17.34 -16.00
N PRO A 79 -22.09 -17.31 -17.20
CA PRO A 79 -21.23 -16.20 -17.63
C PRO A 79 -21.88 -14.81 -17.54
N GLU A 80 -23.21 -14.73 -17.60
CA GLU A 80 -23.98 -13.49 -17.49
C GLU A 80 -24.02 -12.90 -16.06
N GLN A 81 -23.76 -13.72 -15.04
CA GLN A 81 -23.71 -13.31 -13.62
C GLN A 81 -22.27 -13.12 -13.12
N ALA A 82 -21.27 -13.31 -13.98
CA ALA A 82 -19.87 -13.15 -13.62
C ALA A 82 -19.52 -11.68 -13.37
N VAL A 83 -18.71 -11.43 -12.34
CA VAL A 83 -18.25 -10.10 -11.93
C VAL A 83 -16.74 -10.09 -11.74
N PHE A 84 -16.09 -9.06 -12.29
CA PHE A 84 -14.69 -8.77 -11.99
C PHE A 84 -14.63 -7.96 -10.71
N VAL A 85 -13.87 -8.44 -9.72
CA VAL A 85 -13.61 -7.65 -8.51
C VAL A 85 -12.21 -7.08 -8.60
N LEU A 86 -12.13 -5.76 -8.53
CA LEU A 86 -10.89 -5.02 -8.52
C LEU A 86 -10.67 -4.45 -7.14
N GLU A 87 -9.49 -4.67 -6.58
CA GLU A 87 -9.00 -4.00 -5.38
C GLU A 87 -7.84 -3.08 -5.77
N LEU A 88 -8.07 -1.78 -5.64
CA LEU A 88 -7.13 -0.73 -5.96
C LEU A 88 -6.38 -0.31 -4.70
N GLY A 89 -5.13 -0.77 -4.63
CA GLY A 89 -4.08 -0.18 -3.79
C GLY A 89 -4.31 -0.23 -2.28
N THR A 90 -3.46 0.52 -1.60
CA THR A 90 -3.54 0.83 -0.17
C THR A 90 -3.08 2.27 -0.04
N PHE A 91 -4.05 3.16 0.07
CA PHE A 91 -3.88 4.60 0.04
C PHE A 91 -4.00 5.18 1.45
N ASN A 92 -3.38 6.33 1.67
CA ASN A 92 -3.70 7.16 2.83
C ASN A 92 -5.15 7.65 2.77
N LEU A 93 -5.70 8.04 3.91
CA LEU A 93 -7.10 8.45 4.03
C LEU A 93 -7.47 9.71 3.24
N ASP A 94 -6.48 10.54 2.92
CA ASP A 94 -6.60 11.81 2.18
C ASP A 94 -6.70 11.64 0.66
N VAL A 95 -6.44 10.44 0.13
CA VAL A 95 -6.53 10.16 -1.32
C VAL A 95 -7.98 10.00 -1.75
N GLU A 96 -8.45 10.73 -2.75
CA GLU A 96 -9.82 10.59 -3.27
C GLU A 96 -9.85 9.90 -4.63
N LEU A 97 -10.75 8.92 -4.80
CA LEU A 97 -11.02 8.33 -6.11
C LEU A 97 -12.08 9.16 -6.83
N LEU A 98 -11.65 9.88 -7.87
CA LEU A 98 -12.54 10.76 -8.65
C LEU A 98 -13.10 10.04 -9.88
N ASN A 99 -12.19 9.53 -10.71
CA ASN A 99 -12.50 8.99 -12.04
C ASN A 99 -11.85 7.63 -12.25
N ILE A 100 -12.52 6.80 -13.04
CA ILE A 100 -12.04 5.50 -13.51
C ILE A 100 -12.04 5.54 -15.04
N THR A 101 -10.86 5.30 -15.61
CA THR A 101 -10.67 5.27 -17.06
C THR A 101 -10.76 3.83 -17.56
N PHE A 102 -11.73 3.58 -18.43
CA PHE A 102 -11.86 2.37 -19.23
C PHE A 102 -11.32 2.65 -20.64
N PRO A 103 -11.01 1.62 -21.45
CA PRO A 103 -10.45 1.85 -22.78
C PRO A 103 -11.40 2.63 -23.72
N THR A 104 -12.71 2.61 -23.45
CA THR A 104 -13.72 3.28 -24.28
C THR A 104 -14.27 4.58 -23.68
N MET A 105 -14.07 4.83 -22.37
CA MET A 105 -14.65 5.98 -21.68
C MET A 105 -14.02 6.24 -20.32
N VAL A 106 -14.24 7.44 -19.79
CA VAL A 106 -13.92 7.81 -18.41
C VAL A 106 -15.24 8.01 -17.66
N LEU A 107 -15.37 7.41 -16.47
CA LEU A 107 -16.54 7.55 -15.62
C LEU A 107 -16.12 8.04 -14.23
N THR A 108 -16.91 8.94 -13.65
CA THR A 108 -16.83 9.28 -12.23
C THR A 108 -17.28 8.12 -11.36
N VAL A 109 -16.94 8.13 -10.07
CA VAL A 109 -17.44 7.14 -9.10
C VAL A 109 -18.98 7.07 -9.09
N ALA A 110 -19.65 8.23 -9.17
CA ALA A 110 -21.11 8.30 -9.19
C ALA A 110 -21.69 7.64 -10.44
N GLU A 111 -21.11 7.87 -11.61
CA GLU A 111 -21.55 7.26 -12.88
C GLU A 111 -21.30 5.75 -12.89
N CYS A 112 -20.16 5.29 -12.36
CA CYS A 112 -19.89 3.86 -12.17
C CYS A 112 -20.97 3.20 -11.30
N ASN A 113 -21.32 3.83 -10.18
CA ASN A 113 -22.37 3.32 -9.30
C ASN A 113 -23.76 3.34 -9.95
N ALA A 114 -24.10 4.39 -10.69
CA ALA A 114 -25.35 4.47 -11.45
C ALA A 114 -25.44 3.37 -12.53
N ARG A 115 -24.30 2.92 -13.06
CA ARG A 115 -24.18 1.83 -14.03
C ARG A 115 -24.14 0.43 -13.39
N GLY A 116 -24.10 0.35 -12.06
CA GLY A 116 -24.11 -0.90 -11.31
C GLY A 116 -22.73 -1.49 -11.02
N PHE A 117 -21.65 -0.71 -11.11
CA PHE A 117 -20.28 -1.21 -10.88
C PHE A 117 -19.84 -1.27 -9.41
N ASN A 118 -20.72 -0.92 -8.48
CA ASN A 118 -20.53 -1.00 -7.03
C ASN A 118 -19.10 -0.63 -6.55
N VAL A 119 -18.77 0.65 -6.68
CA VAL A 119 -17.50 1.22 -6.23
C VAL A 119 -17.63 1.61 -4.75
N GLN A 120 -16.76 1.05 -3.92
CA GLN A 120 -16.74 1.24 -2.47
C GLN A 120 -15.35 1.61 -1.97
N GLU A 121 -15.29 2.51 -0.99
CA GLU A 121 -14.11 2.72 -0.16
C GLU A 121 -14.14 1.74 1.02
N GLN A 122 -13.05 1.00 1.22
CA GLN A 122 -12.86 0.13 2.37
C GLN A 122 -11.66 0.60 3.19
N ARG A 123 -11.88 0.86 4.48
CA ARG A 123 -10.81 1.27 5.39
C ARG A 123 -10.14 0.06 6.03
N SER A 124 -8.86 0.19 6.34
CA SER A 124 -8.14 -0.80 7.13
C SER A 124 -8.71 -0.89 8.56
N PRO A 125 -8.54 -2.03 9.26
CA PRO A 125 -9.07 -2.21 10.61
C PRO A 125 -8.58 -1.17 11.64
N ASP A 126 -7.37 -0.65 11.44
CA ASP A 126 -6.74 0.39 12.25
C ASP A 126 -7.07 1.82 11.76
N ASN A 127 -7.87 1.95 10.69
CA ASN A 127 -8.30 3.23 10.10
C ASN A 127 -7.12 4.15 9.75
N THR A 128 -6.00 3.59 9.31
CA THR A 128 -4.82 4.36 8.85
C THR A 128 -4.76 4.44 7.33
N LEU A 129 -5.32 3.45 6.65
CA LEU A 129 -5.23 3.25 5.22
C LEU A 129 -6.60 2.88 4.64
N LYS A 130 -6.72 3.00 3.32
CA LYS A 130 -7.92 2.61 2.60
C LYS A 130 -7.61 1.96 1.25
N THR A 131 -8.55 1.17 0.78
CA THR A 131 -8.53 0.50 -0.52
C THR A 131 -9.85 0.80 -1.21
N PHE A 132 -9.81 0.97 -2.53
CA PHE A 132 -11.05 1.07 -3.31
C PHE A 132 -11.37 -0.29 -3.90
N ARG A 133 -12.59 -0.76 -3.67
CA ARG A 133 -13.12 -2.01 -4.20
C ARG A 133 -14.17 -1.69 -5.26
N MET A 134 -14.14 -2.41 -6.36
CA MET A 134 -15.07 -2.20 -7.47
C MET A 134 -15.48 -3.55 -8.06
N GLU A 135 -16.74 -3.67 -8.47
CA GLU A 135 -17.29 -4.88 -9.09
C GLU A 135 -17.81 -4.57 -10.49
N VAL A 136 -17.17 -5.09 -11.53
CA VAL A 136 -17.59 -4.84 -12.92
C VAL A 136 -18.28 -6.09 -13.47
N PRO A 137 -19.56 -6.02 -13.86
CA PRO A 137 -20.23 -7.13 -14.53
C PRO A 137 -19.53 -7.49 -15.83
N PHE A 138 -19.30 -8.78 -16.09
CA PHE A 138 -18.71 -9.25 -17.35
C PHE A 138 -19.61 -8.94 -18.56
N SER A 139 -20.90 -8.74 -18.34
CA SER A 139 -21.86 -8.37 -19.39
C SER A 139 -21.73 -6.91 -19.84
N ASP A 140 -21.04 -6.06 -19.08
CA ASP A 140 -20.90 -4.65 -19.41
C ASP A 140 -19.93 -4.42 -20.59
N SER A 141 -20.24 -3.43 -21.43
CA SER A 141 -19.46 -3.10 -22.63
C SER A 141 -18.06 -2.55 -22.36
N VAL A 142 -17.72 -2.16 -21.13
CA VAL A 142 -16.35 -1.76 -20.77
C VAL A 142 -15.40 -2.97 -20.62
N VAL A 143 -15.93 -4.18 -20.51
CA VAL A 143 -15.16 -5.42 -20.38
C VAL A 143 -14.82 -5.96 -21.76
N PHE A 144 -13.53 -5.92 -22.12
CA PHE A 144 -13.03 -6.56 -23.34
C PHE A 144 -12.95 -8.07 -23.16
N LYS A 145 -13.62 -8.80 -24.06
CA LYS A 145 -13.59 -10.27 -24.11
C LYS A 145 -12.75 -10.68 -25.31
N GLU A 146 -11.54 -11.14 -25.06
CA GLU A 146 -10.76 -11.84 -26.10
C GLU A 146 -11.26 -13.28 -26.18
N VAL A 147 -11.89 -13.62 -27.31
CA VAL A 147 -12.26 -15.01 -27.61
C VAL A 147 -11.03 -15.67 -28.20
N CYS A 148 -10.35 -16.51 -27.41
CA CYS A 148 -9.30 -17.37 -27.94
C CYS A 148 -9.98 -18.51 -28.72
N PHE A 149 -9.88 -18.48 -30.05
CA PHE A 149 -10.28 -19.61 -30.88
C PHE A 149 -9.17 -20.67 -30.81
N CYS A 150 -9.40 -21.73 -30.04
CA CYS A 150 -8.60 -22.95 -30.05
C CYS A 150 -9.03 -23.85 -31.23
#